data_AF-R9JU36-F1
#
_entry.id   AF-R9JU36-F1
#
_cell.length_a   1.000
_cell.length_b   1.000
_cell.length_c   1.000
_cell.angle_alpha   90.00
_cell.angle_beta   90.00
_cell.angle_gamma   90.00
#
_symmetry.space_group_name_H-M   'P 1'
#
loop_
_entity.id
_entity.type
_entity.pdbx_description
1 polymer ?
#
loop_
_entity_poly.entity_id
_entity_poly.type
_entity_poly.pdbx_seq_one_letter_code
_entity_poly.pdbx_strand_id
1 'polypeptide(L)'
;MLKNDQIAQELFSIITEDNTIEEIKETLKLYIDSLKSTTMHSLLAEDNEYQICHLKYIQAYRLYQKTDFTEDQRALVDTLLARKDERDLEHTTLAYMAGLLDSYRILKYFGLTAE
;
A
#
# COMPACT_ATOMS: atom_id res chain seq x y z
N MET A 1 21.18 39.01 -3.77
CA MET A 1 19.80 38.60 -4.06
C MET A 1 19.64 38.11 -5.50
N LEU A 2 19.96 38.93 -6.52
CA LEU A 2 19.83 38.60 -7.95
C LEU A 2 20.29 37.19 -8.40
N LYS A 3 21.41 36.67 -7.89
CA LYS A 3 21.96 35.38 -8.33
C LYS A 3 21.11 34.18 -7.88
N ASN A 4 20.49 34.25 -6.71
CA ASN A 4 19.66 33.18 -6.17
C ASN A 4 18.28 33.15 -6.85
N ASP A 5 17.75 34.34 -7.19
CA ASP A 5 16.49 34.46 -7.93
C ASP A 5 16.63 33.94 -9.36
N GLN A 6 17.79 34.16 -9.99
CA GLN A 6 18.09 33.69 -11.33
C GLN A 6 18.28 32.16 -11.39
N ILE A 7 18.99 31.60 -10.40
CA ILE A 7 19.10 30.13 -10.22
C ILE A 7 17.73 29.51 -9.97
N ALA A 8 16.89 30.15 -9.16
CA ALA A 8 15.54 29.67 -8.92
C ALA A 8 14.69 29.68 -10.21
N GLN A 9 14.78 30.73 -11.02
CA GLN A 9 14.06 30.81 -12.30
C GLN A 9 14.52 29.77 -13.33
N GLU A 10 15.82 29.51 -13.44
CA GLU A 10 16.33 28.43 -14.31
C GLU A 10 15.87 27.05 -13.82
N LEU A 11 15.90 26.81 -12.51
CA LEU A 11 15.34 25.58 -11.93
C LEU A 11 13.86 25.46 -12.25
N PHE A 12 13.07 26.52 -12.09
CA PHE A 12 11.65 26.50 -12.41
C PHE A 12 11.40 26.24 -13.90
N SER A 13 12.19 26.79 -14.82
CA SER A 13 12.00 26.53 -16.25
C SER A 13 12.28 25.06 -16.60
N ILE A 14 13.31 24.46 -16.02
CA ILE A 14 13.64 23.04 -16.22
C ILE A 14 12.56 22.15 -15.63
N ILE A 15 12.11 22.45 -14.40
CA ILE A 15 11.09 21.67 -13.68
C ILE A 15 9.71 21.77 -14.35
N THR A 16 9.43 22.86 -15.09
CA THR A 16 8.13 23.06 -15.76
C THR A 16 8.05 22.49 -17.18
N GLU A 17 9.15 21.98 -17.74
CA GLU A 17 9.09 21.21 -18.98
C GLU A 17 8.25 19.94 -18.76
N ASP A 18 7.30 19.67 -19.65
CA ASP A 18 6.30 18.58 -19.49
C ASP A 18 6.95 17.20 -19.24
N ASN A 19 8.09 16.92 -19.89
CA ASN A 19 8.83 15.67 -19.69
C ASN A 19 9.46 15.61 -18.28
N THR A 20 10.02 16.71 -17.80
CA THR A 20 10.61 16.82 -16.46
C THR A 20 9.56 16.74 -15.36
N ILE A 21 8.38 17.34 -15.56
CA ILE A 21 7.25 17.22 -14.61
C ILE A 21 6.83 15.75 -14.46
N GLU A 22 6.68 15.03 -15.58
CA GLU A 22 6.24 13.63 -15.54
C GLU A 22 7.29 12.72 -14.89
N GLU A 23 8.58 12.93 -15.20
CA GLU A 23 9.69 12.23 -14.53
C GLU A 23 9.73 12.51 -13.02
N ILE A 24 9.49 13.76 -12.60
CA ILE A 24 9.38 14.14 -11.18
C ILE A 24 8.19 13.44 -10.53
N LYS A 25 7.02 13.42 -11.18
CA LYS A 25 5.82 12.74 -10.67
C LYS A 25 6.06 11.25 -10.49
N GLU A 26 6.63 10.57 -11.47
CA GLU A 26 6.96 9.15 -11.36
C GLU A 26 7.94 8.89 -10.23
N THR A 27 8.97 9.73 -10.10
CA THR A 27 9.92 9.65 -8.98
C THR A 27 9.23 9.82 -7.63
N LEU A 28 8.31 10.79 -7.52
CA LEU A 28 7.52 11.01 -6.31
C LEU A 28 6.58 9.85 -6.00
N LYS A 29 5.92 9.26 -7.00
CA LYS A 29 5.07 8.06 -6.83
C LYS A 29 5.89 6.91 -6.24
N LEU A 30 7.04 6.59 -6.85
CA LEU A 30 7.94 5.54 -6.37
C LEU A 30 8.42 5.81 -4.95
N TYR A 31 8.72 7.07 -4.63
CA TYR A 31 9.12 7.46 -3.27
C TYR A 31 7.97 7.28 -2.26
N ILE A 32 6.76 7.70 -2.62
CA ILE A 32 5.57 7.54 -1.76
C ILE A 32 5.26 6.05 -1.55
N ASP A 33 5.34 5.23 -2.60
CA ASP A 33 5.15 3.78 -2.49
C ASP A 33 6.21 3.13 -1.59
N SER A 34 7.47 3.56 -1.72
CA SER A 34 8.56 3.12 -0.84
C SER A 34 8.34 3.54 0.62
N LEU A 35 7.91 4.78 0.86
CA LEU A 35 7.56 5.26 2.20
C LEU A 35 6.43 4.44 2.81
N LYS A 36 5.33 4.25 2.06
CA LYS A 36 4.19 3.44 2.49
C LYS A 36 4.63 2.02 2.84
N SER A 37 5.43 1.40 1.97
CA SER A 37 5.95 0.04 2.19
C SER A 37 6.81 -0.03 3.44
N THR A 38 7.71 0.93 3.63
CA THR A 38 8.57 1.03 4.82
C THR A 38 7.75 1.18 6.09
N THR A 39 6.81 2.12 6.12
CA THR A 39 5.91 2.33 7.26
C THR A 39 5.10 1.08 7.56
N MET A 40 4.51 0.44 6.53
CA MET A 40 3.76 -0.80 6.70
C MET A 40 4.65 -1.89 7.31
N HIS A 41 5.86 -2.10 6.78
CA HIS A 41 6.78 -3.10 7.30
C HIS A 41 7.16 -2.84 8.76
N SER A 42 7.44 -1.60 9.14
CA SER A 42 7.73 -1.24 10.54
C SER A 42 6.53 -1.53 11.44
N LEU A 43 5.32 -1.12 11.06
CA LEU A 43 4.11 -1.37 11.83
C LEU A 43 3.86 -2.87 12.02
N LEU A 44 3.97 -3.65 10.94
CA LEU A 44 3.81 -5.10 11.01
C LEU A 44 4.88 -5.75 11.89
N ALA A 45 6.13 -5.29 11.82
CA ALA A 45 7.22 -5.84 12.63
C ALA A 45 7.05 -5.54 14.13
N GLU A 46 6.51 -4.37 14.47
CA GLU A 46 6.28 -3.95 15.86
C GLU A 46 4.98 -4.51 16.46
N ASP A 47 4.00 -4.88 15.63
CA ASP A 47 2.73 -5.43 16.09
C ASP A 47 2.86 -6.91 16.50
N ASN A 48 2.89 -7.16 17.81
CA ASN A 48 3.03 -8.49 18.37
C ASN A 48 1.86 -9.43 18.03
N GLU A 49 0.63 -8.92 17.96
CA GLU A 49 -0.53 -9.76 17.66
C GLU A 49 -0.50 -10.23 16.20
N TYR A 50 -0.15 -9.33 15.29
CA TYR A 50 0.12 -9.66 13.89
C TYR A 50 1.22 -10.71 13.77
N GLN A 51 2.36 -10.53 14.45
CA GLN A 51 3.46 -11.51 14.39
C GLN A 51 3.06 -12.89 14.89
N ILE A 52 2.29 -12.97 15.98
CA ILE A 52 1.74 -14.23 16.49
C ILE A 52 0.82 -14.89 15.46
N CYS A 53 -0.11 -14.12 14.88
CA CYS A 53 -1.03 -14.61 13.87
C CYS A 53 -0.30 -15.09 12.61
N HIS A 54 0.71 -14.33 12.16
CA HIS A 54 1.54 -14.67 11.01
C HIS A 54 2.34 -15.96 11.22
N LEU A 55 2.93 -16.16 12.40
CA LEU A 55 3.63 -17.40 12.74
C LEU A 55 2.68 -18.60 12.76
N LYS A 56 1.49 -18.45 13.36
CA LYS A 56 0.46 -19.51 13.36
C LYS A 56 0.02 -19.85 11.95
N TYR A 57 -0.17 -18.85 11.09
CA TYR A 57 -0.48 -19.04 9.68
C TYR A 57 0.62 -19.85 8.97
N ILE A 58 1.89 -19.47 9.10
CA ILE A 58 3.01 -20.21 8.50
C ILE A 58 3.05 -21.66 8.98
N GLN A 59 2.82 -21.90 10.28
CA GLN A 59 2.78 -23.25 10.84
C GLN A 59 1.63 -24.08 10.24
N ALA A 60 0.43 -23.51 10.19
CA ALA A 60 -0.73 -24.16 9.59
C ALA A 60 -0.52 -24.45 8.10
N TYR A 61 0.06 -23.52 7.35
CA TYR A 61 0.36 -23.69 5.94
C TYR A 61 1.39 -24.81 5.70
N ARG A 62 2.44 -24.89 6.53
CA ARG A 62 3.41 -25.99 6.46
C ARG A 62 2.77 -27.36 6.76
N LEU A 63 1.83 -27.41 7.69
CA LEU A 63 1.07 -28.64 7.96
C LEU A 63 0.21 -29.00 6.76
N TYR A 64 -0.54 -28.04 6.22
CA TYR A 64 -1.34 -28.20 5.00
C TYR A 64 -0.51 -28.77 3.81
N GLN A 65 0.69 -28.26 3.59
CA GLN A 65 1.59 -28.75 2.55
C GLN A 65 2.05 -30.20 2.77
N LYS A 66 2.21 -30.63 4.03
CA LYS A 66 2.71 -31.97 4.39
C LYS A 66 1.59 -33.00 4.57
N THR A 67 0.35 -32.57 4.74
CA THR A 67 -0.79 -33.46 4.88
C THR A 67 -1.05 -34.20 3.58
N ASP A 68 -1.23 -35.51 3.69
CA ASP A 68 -1.53 -36.37 2.56
C ASP A 68 -3.02 -36.30 2.24
N PHE A 69 -3.38 -35.33 1.40
CA PHE A 69 -4.73 -35.18 0.85
C PHE A 69 -4.85 -35.95 -0.45
N THR A 70 -6.02 -36.54 -0.69
CA THR A 70 -6.39 -36.94 -2.05
C THR A 70 -6.45 -35.71 -2.97
N GLU A 71 -6.29 -35.91 -4.27
CA GLU A 71 -6.34 -34.82 -5.25
C GLU A 71 -7.62 -33.98 -5.13
N ASP A 72 -8.78 -34.63 -5.00
CA ASP A 72 -10.07 -33.94 -4.85
C ASP A 72 -10.17 -33.12 -3.57
N GLN A 73 -9.68 -33.66 -2.44
CA GLN A 73 -9.66 -32.93 -1.17
C GLN A 73 -8.73 -31.72 -1.25
N ARG A 74 -7.56 -31.89 -1.88
CA ARG A 74 -6.60 -30.80 -2.06
C ARG A 74 -7.17 -29.71 -2.95
N ALA A 75 -7.75 -30.06 -4.09
CA ALA A 75 -8.39 -29.13 -5.01
C ALA A 75 -9.52 -28.33 -4.35
N LEU A 76 -10.34 -28.99 -3.52
CA LEU A 76 -11.40 -28.32 -2.75
C LEU A 76 -10.84 -27.29 -1.76
N VAL A 77 -9.83 -27.67 -0.98
CA VAL A 77 -9.22 -26.80 0.02
C VAL A 77 -8.49 -25.64 -0.64
N ASP A 78 -7.69 -25.89 -1.68
CA ASP A 78 -7.00 -24.85 -2.44
C ASP A 78 -7.98 -23.83 -3.04
N THR A 79 -9.08 -24.32 -3.62
CA THR A 79 -10.13 -23.45 -4.16
C THR A 79 -10.76 -22.60 -3.06
N LEU A 80 -11.07 -23.20 -1.89
CA LEU A 80 -11.65 -22.47 -0.77
C LEU A 80 -10.69 -21.38 -0.24
N LEU A 81 -9.40 -21.70 -0.11
CA LEU A 81 -8.38 -20.75 0.32
C LEU A 81 -8.25 -19.60 -0.69
N ALA A 82 -8.17 -19.91 -1.99
CA ALA A 82 -8.10 -18.88 -3.04
C ALA A 82 -9.32 -17.93 -3.00
N ARG A 83 -10.54 -18.46 -2.88
CA ARG A 83 -11.75 -17.62 -2.79
C ARG A 83 -11.82 -16.80 -1.51
N LYS A 84 -11.26 -17.31 -0.42
CA LYS A 84 -11.13 -16.55 0.82
C LYS A 84 -10.15 -15.38 0.63
N ASP A 85 -8.97 -15.65 0.08
CA ASP A 85 -7.92 -14.64 -0.13
C ASP A 85 -8.41 -13.53 -1.09
N GLU A 86 -9.09 -13.89 -2.17
CA GLU A 86 -9.74 -12.93 -3.09
C GLU A 86 -10.73 -12.01 -2.35
N ARG A 87 -11.61 -12.59 -1.53
CA ARG A 87 -12.61 -11.83 -0.77
C ARG A 87 -11.98 -10.96 0.32
N ASP A 88 -10.96 -11.45 1.01
CA ASP A 88 -10.27 -10.71 2.07
C ASP A 88 -9.45 -9.54 1.48
N LEU A 89 -8.86 -9.71 0.29
CA LEU A 89 -8.22 -8.63 -0.47
C LEU A 89 -9.22 -7.54 -0.86
N GLU A 90 -10.35 -7.92 -1.44
CA GLU A 90 -11.39 -6.95 -1.86
C GLU A 90 -11.94 -6.19 -0.64
N HIS A 91 -12.26 -6.90 0.44
CA HIS A 91 -12.71 -6.28 1.69
C HIS A 91 -11.69 -5.29 2.24
N THR A 92 -10.41 -5.66 2.32
CA THR A 92 -9.34 -4.79 2.82
C THR A 92 -9.18 -3.55 1.95
N THR A 93 -9.28 -3.71 0.63
CA THR A 93 -9.19 -2.63 -0.35
C THR A 93 -10.33 -1.63 -0.16
N LEU A 94 -11.57 -2.12 -0.07
CA LEU A 94 -12.74 -1.28 0.16
C LEU A 94 -12.71 -0.59 1.53
N ALA A 95 -12.25 -1.28 2.58
CA ALA A 95 -12.10 -0.68 3.91
C ALA A 95 -11.06 0.46 3.91
N TYR A 96 -9.93 0.28 3.21
CA TYR A 96 -8.93 1.32 3.03
C TYR A 96 -9.48 2.53 2.25
N MET A 97 -10.17 2.29 1.13
CA MET A 97 -10.83 3.34 0.35
C MET A 97 -11.87 4.11 1.17
N ALA A 98 -12.67 3.42 1.97
CA ALA A 98 -13.63 4.04 2.87
C ALA A 98 -12.93 4.96 3.88
N GLY A 99 -11.84 4.49 4.50
CA GLY A 99 -11.03 5.29 5.42
C GLY A 99 -10.42 6.55 4.77
N LEU A 100 -9.95 6.45 3.53
CA LEU A 100 -9.47 7.61 2.77
C LEU A 100 -10.58 8.62 2.49
N LEU A 101 -11.75 8.12 2.05
CA LEU A 101 -12.91 8.97 1.75
C LEU A 101 -13.41 9.69 3.02
N ASP A 102 -13.47 8.99 4.15
CA ASP A 102 -13.88 9.58 5.42
C ASP A 102 -12.85 10.58 5.95
N SER A 103 -11.55 10.29 5.79
CA SER A 103 -10.49 11.25 6.12
C SER A 103 -10.60 12.53 5.29
N TYR A 104 -10.83 12.41 3.99
CA TYR A 104 -11.07 13.56 3.11
C TYR A 104 -12.33 14.34 3.52
N ARG A 105 -13.44 13.66 3.86
CA ARG A 105 -14.65 14.32 4.36
C ARG A 105 -14.39 15.10 5.65
N ILE A 106 -13.57 14.56 6.56
CA ILE A 106 -13.16 15.25 7.78
C ILE A 106 -12.35 16.49 7.45
N LEU A 107 -11.33 16.39 6.58
CA LEU A 107 -10.53 17.54 6.15
C LEU A 107 -11.39 18.64 5.53
N LYS A 108 -12.35 18.24 4.68
CA LYS A 108 -13.30 19.16 4.06
C LYS A 108 -14.19 19.86 5.09
N TYR A 109 -14.69 19.14 6.09
CA TYR A 109 -15.48 19.71 7.19
C TYR A 109 -14.70 20.80 7.96
N PHE A 110 -13.39 20.65 8.09
CA PHE A 110 -12.51 21.64 8.71
C PHE A 110 -11.97 22.72 7.76
N GLY A 111 -12.38 22.73 6.48
CA GLY A 111 -11.89 23.69 5.48
C GLY A 111 -10.40 23.52 5.14
N LEU A 112 -9.86 22.31 5.31
CA LEU A 112 -8.45 21.99 5.03
C LEU A 112 -8.23 21.47 3.60
N THR A 113 -9.26 21.50 2.77
CA THR A 113 -9.21 21.14 1.34
C THR A 113 -9.22 22.41 0.49
N ALA A 114 -8.51 22.40 -0.64
CA ALA A 114 -8.37 23.57 -1.54
C ALA A 114 -9.55 23.79 -2.51
N GLU A 115 -10.68 23.13 -2.28
CA GLU A 115 -11.94 23.27 -3.02
C GLU A 115 -12.86 24.30 -2.36
#